data_AF-N6UN59-F1
#
_entry.id   AF-N6UN59-F1
#
_cell.length_a   1.000
_cell.length_b   1.000
_cell.length_c   1.000
_cell.angle_alpha   90.00
_cell.angle_beta   90.00
_cell.angle_gamma   90.00
#
_symmetry.space_group_name_H-M   'P 1'
#
loop_
_entity.id
_entity.type
_entity.pdbx_description
1 polymer ?
#
loop_
_entity_poly.entity_id
_entity_poly.type
_entity_poly.pdbx_seq_one_letter_code
_entity_poly.pdbx_strand_id
1 'polypeptide(L)'
;MPFILAITDVMEILYQSVTFDAEKRPGISNLLSIHSFVTGKSIDTICKEAEHLDTGRFKLEVADAVVAYVKPIQDTIAQHLSDKSYLLNVLAQGAEKASNIANDTLKEVHEKLGMVVKSADKAHVSIKNVR
;
A
#
# COMPACT_ATOMS: atom_id res chain seq x y z
N MET A 1 15.49 -3.44 13.83
CA MET A 1 15.90 -4.85 13.96
C MET A 1 15.00 -5.73 14.86
N PRO A 2 13.67 -5.51 15.05
CA PRO A 2 12.83 -6.51 15.75
C PRO A 2 11.85 -7.31 14.86
N PHE A 3 11.63 -6.91 13.60
CA PHE A 3 10.59 -7.52 12.75
C PHE A 3 10.96 -8.91 12.18
N ILE A 4 12.23 -9.20 11.97
CA ILE A 4 12.70 -10.45 11.32
C ILE A 4 12.54 -11.69 12.23
N LEU A 5 12.49 -11.50 13.55
CA LEU A 5 12.41 -12.60 14.53
C LEU A 5 10.99 -13.08 14.82
N ALA A 6 9.95 -12.36 14.40
CA ALA A 6 8.57 -12.62 14.83
C ALA A 6 7.81 -13.66 13.96
N ILE A 7 8.35 -14.07 12.82
CA ILE A 7 7.57 -14.80 11.80
C ILE A 7 7.91 -16.29 11.68
N THR A 8 8.99 -16.78 12.31
CA THR A 8 9.39 -18.18 12.10
C THR A 8 9.64 -18.97 13.36
N ASP A 9 8.99 -20.12 13.42
CA ASP A 9 9.22 -21.20 14.37
C ASP A 9 10.71 -21.60 14.37
N VAL A 10 11.29 -21.86 15.54
CA VAL A 10 12.71 -22.24 15.69
C VAL A 10 13.03 -23.52 14.91
N MET A 11 12.02 -24.38 14.67
CA MET A 11 12.14 -25.57 13.82
C MET A 11 12.41 -25.27 12.35
N GLU A 12 11.98 -24.11 11.80
CA GLU A 12 12.18 -23.79 10.38
C GLU A 12 13.61 -23.39 10.04
N ILE A 13 14.38 -22.92 11.03
CA ILE A 13 15.77 -22.45 10.84
C ILE A 13 16.73 -23.61 10.46
N LEU A 14 16.33 -24.86 10.71
CA LEU A 14 17.13 -26.05 10.43
C LEU A 14 16.97 -26.59 9.00
N TYR A 15 16.03 -26.08 8.20
CA TYR A 15 15.85 -26.56 6.83
C TYR A 15 16.94 -26.00 5.91
N GLN A 16 17.67 -26.92 5.28
CA GLN A 16 18.73 -26.61 4.31
C GLN A 16 18.21 -26.17 2.94
N SER A 17 16.91 -26.36 2.63
CA SER A 17 16.36 -26.02 1.31
C SER A 17 15.11 -25.15 1.39
N VAL A 18 15.02 -24.17 0.49
CA VAL A 18 13.87 -23.28 0.33
C VAL A 18 12.93 -23.88 -0.72
N THR A 19 11.80 -24.45 -0.29
CA THR A 19 10.80 -25.04 -1.19
C THR A 19 9.40 -24.55 -0.85
N PHE A 20 8.53 -24.50 -1.85
CA PHE A 20 7.12 -24.13 -1.69
C PHE A 20 6.28 -25.35 -1.29
N ASP A 21 5.64 -25.26 -0.13
CA ASP A 21 4.61 -26.19 0.35
C ASP A 21 3.71 -25.44 1.33
N ALA A 22 2.54 -25.00 0.87
CA ALA A 22 1.65 -24.15 1.68
C ALA A 22 1.08 -24.87 2.92
N GLU A 23 0.94 -26.20 2.87
CA GLU A 23 0.37 -27.00 3.96
C GLU A 23 1.44 -27.41 4.98
N LYS A 24 2.60 -27.86 4.51
CA LYS A 24 3.68 -28.37 5.39
C LYS A 24 4.70 -27.32 5.79
N ARG A 25 4.85 -26.25 5.00
CA ARG A 25 5.84 -25.17 5.19
C ARG A 25 5.21 -23.79 4.95
N PRO A 26 4.17 -23.41 5.70
CA PRO A 26 3.45 -22.16 5.46
C PRO A 26 4.34 -20.92 5.62
N GLY A 27 5.32 -20.93 6.53
CA GLY A 27 6.24 -19.82 6.74
C GLY A 27 7.11 -19.52 5.52
N ILE A 28 7.80 -20.54 5.01
CA ILE A 28 8.66 -20.44 3.81
C ILE A 28 7.85 -20.13 2.56
N SER A 29 6.68 -20.75 2.40
CA SER A 29 5.80 -20.51 1.25
C SER A 29 5.28 -19.08 1.20
N ASN A 30 4.98 -18.50 2.36
CA ASN A 30 4.63 -17.08 2.46
C ASN A 30 5.82 -16.18 2.07
N LEU A 31 7.03 -16.48 2.55
CA LEU A 31 8.23 -15.72 2.18
C LEU A 31 8.54 -15.79 0.68
N LEU A 32 8.41 -16.97 0.07
CA LEU A 32 8.53 -17.14 -1.38
C LEU A 32 7.49 -16.31 -2.14
N SER A 33 6.25 -16.27 -1.65
CA SER A 33 5.17 -15.49 -2.26
C SER A 33 5.43 -13.99 -2.17
N ILE A 34 5.86 -13.50 -1.00
CA ILE A 34 6.24 -12.09 -0.80
C ILE A 34 7.41 -11.73 -1.72
N HIS A 35 8.47 -12.56 -1.76
CA HIS A 35 9.63 -12.32 -2.59
C HIS A 35 9.28 -12.30 -4.08
N SER A 36 8.41 -13.21 -4.51
CA SER A 36 7.86 -13.25 -5.87
C SER A 36 7.11 -11.98 -6.21
N PHE A 37 6.24 -11.50 -5.32
CA PHE A 37 5.49 -10.26 -5.54
C PHE A 37 6.40 -9.04 -5.68
N VAL A 38 7.39 -8.87 -4.79
CA VAL A 38 8.24 -7.67 -4.78
C VAL A 38 9.34 -7.67 -5.85
N THR A 39 9.79 -8.85 -6.30
CA THR A 39 10.82 -8.96 -7.35
C THR A 39 10.24 -9.22 -8.75
N GLY A 40 8.97 -9.66 -8.85
CA GLY A 40 8.33 -10.08 -10.08
C GLY A 40 8.81 -11.43 -10.62
N LYS A 41 9.68 -12.14 -9.91
CA LYS A 41 10.16 -13.48 -10.31
C LYS A 41 9.15 -14.57 -9.95
N SER A 42 9.12 -15.65 -10.72
CA SER A 42 8.30 -16.82 -10.39
C SER A 42 8.85 -17.56 -9.17
N ILE A 43 7.97 -18.22 -8.41
CA ILE A 43 8.36 -19.04 -7.26
C ILE A 43 9.38 -20.11 -7.65
N ASP A 44 9.22 -20.79 -8.79
CA ASP A 44 10.19 -21.76 -9.29
C ASP A 44 11.59 -21.18 -9.52
N THR A 45 11.65 -19.95 -10.04
CA THR A 45 12.94 -19.26 -10.27
C THR A 45 13.60 -18.93 -8.94
N ILE A 46 12.81 -18.44 -7.98
CA ILE A 46 13.31 -18.09 -6.65
C ILE A 46 13.78 -19.33 -5.89
N CYS A 47 13.04 -20.44 -5.96
CA CYS A 47 13.46 -21.71 -5.37
C CYS A 47 14.82 -22.17 -5.92
N LYS A 48 15.03 -22.07 -7.24
CA LYS A 48 16.32 -22.39 -7.89
C LYS A 48 17.44 -21.46 -7.44
N GLU A 49 17.18 -20.16 -7.41
CA GLU A 49 18.15 -19.18 -6.93
C GLU A 49 18.50 -19.41 -5.45
N ALA A 50 17.55 -19.85 -4.64
CA ALA A 50 17.72 -20.10 -3.22
C ALA A 50 18.19 -21.53 -2.88
N GLU A 51 18.49 -22.39 -3.86
CA GLU A 51 18.94 -23.78 -3.63
C GLU A 51 20.17 -23.90 -2.74
N HIS A 52 21.04 -22.88 -2.74
CA HIS A 52 22.29 -22.84 -2.00
C HIS A 52 22.20 -21.99 -0.71
N LEU A 53 21.01 -21.47 -0.40
CA LEU A 53 20.78 -20.62 0.75
C LEU A 53 20.08 -21.39 1.86
N ASP A 54 20.54 -21.17 3.09
CA ASP A 54 19.76 -21.54 4.25
C ASP A 54 18.55 -20.60 4.42
N THR A 55 17.59 -21.05 5.20
CA THR A 55 16.36 -20.32 5.50
C THR A 55 16.62 -18.94 6.14
N GLY A 56 17.71 -18.79 6.89
CA GLY A 56 18.07 -17.53 7.54
C GLY A 56 18.56 -16.48 6.52
N ARG A 57 19.43 -16.88 5.61
CA ARG A 57 19.93 -16.06 4.51
C ARG A 57 18.83 -15.67 3.55
N PHE A 58 17.94 -16.61 3.21
CA PHE A 58 16.80 -16.31 2.35
C PHE A 58 15.91 -15.21 2.95
N LYS A 59 15.65 -15.23 4.27
CA LYS A 59 14.89 -14.14 4.93
C LYS A 59 15.54 -12.78 4.79
N LEU A 60 16.87 -12.71 4.84
CA LEU A 60 17.60 -11.46 4.64
C LEU A 60 17.42 -10.95 3.22
N GLU A 61 17.52 -11.83 2.21
CA GLU A 61 17.26 -11.45 0.82
C GLU A 61 15.82 -10.98 0.60
N VAL A 62 14.83 -11.64 1.22
CA VAL A 62 13.44 -11.17 1.18
C VAL A 62 13.32 -9.80 1.84
N ALA A 63 13.98 -9.57 2.99
CA ALA A 63 13.94 -8.28 3.67
C ALA A 63 14.54 -7.16 2.79
N ASP A 64 15.69 -7.40 2.18
CA ASP A 64 16.34 -6.43 1.29
C ASP A 64 15.48 -6.13 0.06
N ALA A 65 14.88 -7.16 -0.56
CA ALA A 65 13.97 -6.98 -1.68
C ALA A 65 12.73 -6.16 -1.30
N VAL A 66 12.13 -6.41 -0.13
CA VAL A 66 10.98 -5.65 0.38
C VAL A 66 11.38 -4.20 0.66
N VAL A 67 12.54 -3.96 1.27
CA VAL A 67 13.05 -2.61 1.52
C VAL A 67 13.24 -1.86 0.21
N ALA A 68 13.88 -2.48 -0.78
CA ALA A 68 14.09 -1.88 -2.10
C ALA A 68 12.76 -1.53 -2.79
N TYR A 69 11.75 -2.41 -2.68
CA TYR A 69 10.43 -2.20 -3.25
C TYR A 69 9.66 -1.06 -2.57
N VAL A 70 9.71 -0.97 -1.24
CA VAL A 70 8.93 0.00 -0.45
C VAL A 70 9.61 1.37 -0.39
N LYS A 71 10.94 1.44 -0.51
CA LYS A 71 11.71 2.68 -0.45
C LYS A 71 11.20 3.81 -1.37
N PRO A 72 10.93 3.59 -2.68
CA PRO A 72 10.42 4.65 -3.55
C PRO A 72 9.04 5.18 -3.12
N ILE A 73 8.20 4.33 -2.53
CA ILE A 73 6.90 4.74 -1.98
C ILE A 73 7.11 5.68 -0.78
N GLN A 74 8.00 5.31 0.14
CA GLN A 74 8.34 6.16 1.29
C GLN A 74 8.92 7.51 0.86
N ASP A 75 9.81 7.51 -0.14
CA ASP A 75 10.44 8.73 -0.64
C ASP A 75 9.40 9.65 -1.33
N THR A 76 8.46 9.08 -2.08
CA THR A 76 7.33 9.82 -2.68
C THR A 76 6.43 10.45 -1.62
N ILE A 77 6.12 9.68 -0.56
CA ILE A 77 5.33 10.20 0.58
C ILE A 77 6.08 11.36 1.25
N ALA A 78 7.37 11.20 1.53
CA ALA A 78 8.18 12.24 2.16
C ALA A 78 8.25 13.50 1.29
N GLN A 79 8.41 13.35 -0.02
CA GLN A 79 8.40 14.46 -0.98
C GLN A 79 7.08 15.22 -0.92
N HIS A 80 5.93 14.54 -1.00
CA HIS A 80 4.62 15.18 -0.94
C HIS A 80 4.30 15.82 0.43
N LEU A 81 4.86 15.29 1.51
CA LEU A 81 4.70 15.89 2.84
C LEU A 81 5.58 17.14 3.03
N SER A 82 6.73 17.20 2.34
CA SER A 82 7.64 18.36 2.37
C SER A 82 7.10 19.56 1.58
N ASP A 83 6.43 19.32 0.46
CA ASP A 83 5.70 20.33 -0.30
C ASP A 83 4.25 19.90 -0.50
N LYS A 84 3.39 20.42 0.37
CA LYS A 84 1.96 20.10 0.41
C LYS A 84 1.15 20.79 -0.70
N SER A 85 1.74 21.68 -1.49
CA SER A 85 1.02 22.45 -2.51
C SER A 85 0.31 21.54 -3.51
N TYR A 86 1.00 20.49 -3.96
CA TYR A 86 0.44 19.47 -4.83
C TYR A 86 -0.73 18.72 -4.17
N LEU A 87 -0.59 18.30 -2.90
CA LEU A 87 -1.65 17.61 -2.16
C LEU A 87 -2.90 18.48 -2.02
N LEU A 88 -2.73 19.76 -1.69
CA LEU A 88 -3.84 20.71 -1.57
C LEU A 88 -4.56 20.90 -2.91
N ASN A 89 -3.82 20.97 -4.01
CA ASN A 89 -4.41 21.07 -5.35
C ASN A 89 -5.22 19.81 -5.70
N VAL A 90 -4.69 18.61 -5.45
CA VAL A 90 -5.41 17.35 -5.67
C VAL A 90 -6.67 17.28 -4.81
N LEU A 91 -6.60 17.67 -3.54
CA LEU A 91 -7.74 17.72 -2.64
C LEU A 91 -8.81 18.71 -3.10
N ALA A 92 -8.42 19.89 -3.57
CA ALA A 92 -9.35 20.89 -4.10
C ALA A 92 -10.10 20.36 -5.34
N GLN A 93 -9.38 19.75 -6.28
CA GLN A 93 -9.99 19.13 -7.46
C GLN A 93 -10.91 17.96 -7.10
N GLY A 94 -10.50 17.13 -6.13
CA GLY A 94 -11.33 16.04 -5.63
C GLY A 94 -12.60 16.54 -4.97
N ALA A 95 -12.51 17.59 -4.15
CA ALA A 95 -13.64 18.23 -3.51
C ALA A 95 -14.62 18.81 -4.53
N GLU A 96 -14.13 19.53 -5.55
CA GLU A 96 -14.97 20.07 -6.62
C GLU A 96 -15.74 18.96 -7.35
N LYS A 97 -15.06 17.90 -7.76
CA LYS A 97 -15.68 16.75 -8.43
C LYS A 97 -16.74 16.08 -7.56
N ALA A 98 -16.41 15.84 -6.29
CA ALA A 98 -17.34 15.22 -5.33
C ALA A 98 -18.55 16.11 -5.06
N SER A 99 -18.36 17.42 -4.88
CA SER A 99 -19.45 18.38 -4.68
C SER A 99 -20.39 18.44 -5.88
N ASN A 100 -19.87 18.39 -7.10
CA ASN A 100 -20.72 18.38 -8.30
C ASN A 100 -21.66 17.16 -8.31
N ILE A 101 -21.11 15.97 -8.06
CA ILE A 101 -21.90 14.72 -8.00
C ILE A 101 -22.91 14.77 -6.85
N ALA A 102 -22.48 15.23 -5.67
CA ALA A 102 -23.35 15.31 -4.49
C ALA A 102 -24.49 16.32 -4.66
N ASN A 103 -24.23 17.44 -5.34
CA ASN A 103 -25.23 18.47 -5.59
C ASN A 103 -26.37 17.97 -6.47
N ASP A 104 -26.10 17.10 -7.43
CA ASP A 104 -27.15 16.49 -8.27
C ASP A 104 -28.09 15.62 -7.41
N THR A 105 -27.53 14.79 -6.53
CA THR A 105 -28.31 13.98 -5.58
C THR A 105 -29.08 14.86 -4.59
N LEU A 106 -28.43 15.88 -4.01
CA LEU A 106 -29.08 16.79 -3.08
C LEU A 106 -30.24 17.54 -3.74
N LYS A 107 -30.09 17.93 -5.01
CA LYS A 107 -31.16 18.57 -5.77
C LYS A 107 -32.37 17.66 -5.90
N GLU A 108 -32.18 16.39 -6.28
CA GLU A 108 -33.27 15.41 -6.38
C GLU A 108 -33.98 15.21 -5.02
N VAL A 109 -33.21 15.11 -3.93
CA VAL A 109 -33.77 14.97 -2.58
C VAL A 109 -34.58 16.21 -2.19
N HIS A 110 -34.05 17.41 -2.44
CA HIS A 110 -34.76 18.66 -2.14
C HIS A 110 -36.05 18.81 -2.95
N GLU A 111 -36.04 18.45 -4.24
CA GLU A 111 -37.23 18.44 -5.09
C GLU A 111 -38.32 17.50 -4.55
N LYS A 112 -37.94 16.28 -4.13
CA LYS A 112 -38.88 15.30 -3.56
C LYS A 112 -39.46 15.74 -2.21
N LEU A 113 -38.70 16.49 -1.41
CA LEU A 113 -39.14 17.01 -0.11
C LEU A 113 -39.89 18.36 -0.22
N GLY A 114 -40.03 18.92 -1.42
CA GLY A 114 -40.69 20.21 -1.63
C GLY A 114 -39.89 21.40 -1.08
N MET A 115 -38.58 21.25 -0.92
CA MET A 115 -37.69 22.30 -0.41
C MET A 115 -37.29 23.24 -1.55
N VAL A 116 -37.42 24.55 -1.33
CA VAL A 116 -36.91 25.55 -2.28
C VAL A 116 -35.39 25.59 -2.16
N VAL A 117 -34.70 25.02 -3.14
CA VAL A 117 -33.24 25.11 -3.23
C VAL A 117 -32.89 26.58 -3.49
N LYS A 118 -32.40 27.28 -2.46
CA LYS A 118 -31.82 28.60 -2.66
C LYS A 118 -30.57 28.40 -3.51
N SER A 119 -30.63 28.77 -4.78
CA SER A 119 -29.51 28.71 -5.69
C SER A 119 -28.47 29.76 -5.30
N ALA A 120 -27.63 29.43 -4.33
CA ALA A 120 -26.30 29.98 -4.15
C ALA A 120 -25.60 29.24 -3.01
N ASP A 121 -24.50 28.55 -3.31
CA ASP A 121 -23.22 28.78 -2.64
C ASP A 121 -22.12 27.98 -3.34
N LYS A 122 -21.49 28.60 -4.35
CA LYS A 122 -20.14 28.23 -4.81
C LYS A 122 -19.07 28.58 -3.76
N ALA A 123 -19.40 28.48 -2.47
CA ALA A 123 -18.67 29.12 -1.40
C ALA A 123 -18.67 28.26 -0.13
N HIS A 124 -18.14 27.03 -0.18
CA HIS A 124 -17.68 26.36 1.04
C HIS A 124 -16.58 25.31 0.83
N VAL A 125 -15.51 25.68 0.10
CA VAL A 125 -14.16 25.19 0.43
C VAL A 125 -13.18 26.34 0.21
N SER A 126 -13.28 27.37 1.04
CA SER A 126 -12.14 28.29 1.19
C SER A 126 -11.08 27.52 1.98
N ILE A 127 -10.10 26.94 1.27
CA ILE A 127 -8.78 26.68 1.85
C ILE A 127 -8.11 28.06 2.02
N LYS A 128 -8.67 28.89 2.90
CA LYS A 128 -8.04 30.12 3.34
C LYS A 128 -7.44 29.82 4.72
N ASN A 129 -6.12 29.96 4.77
CA ASN A 129 -5.22 29.84 5.90
C ASN A 129 -4.77 28.43 6.29
N VAL A 130 -3.69 27.99 5.64
CA VAL A 130 -2.57 27.42 6.40
C VAL A 130 -1.35 28.29 6.08
N ARG A 131 -0.99 29.14 7.04
CA ARG A 131 0.33 29.80 7.09
C ARG A 131 1.40 28.74 7.33
#